data_AF-A0A5B7WSG7-F1
#
_entry.id   AF-A0A5B7WSG7-F1
#
_cell.length_a   1.000
_cell.length_b   1.000
_cell.length_c   1.000
_cell.angle_alpha   90.00
_cell.angle_beta   90.00
_cell.angle_gamma   90.00
#
_symmetry.space_group_name_H-M   'P 1'
#
loop_
_entity.id
_entity.type
_entity.pdbx_description
1 polymer ?
#
loop_
_entity_poly.entity_id
_entity_poly.type
_entity_poly.pdbx_seq_one_letter_code
_entity_poly.pdbx_strand_id
1 'polypeptide(L)'
;MSPRRREPVRGQAPALLHPVDFAPARRYYLLAMLLQLAASPIILAAAIIFLLGISANLFTPLLGPIVGLSITSYVERRYRADAWAHIARKAQDRTRSDPAPWAQLALTLQLVLLLLAVLGLVQAVRATGQSGAAALGAGILAGLVLVEVAALIWDRRAQAELRSVAVGGSWRILQGLGVLAVALPGAGVLLGFGPLNPWLLLLGVLAQGGTCVLWYVIRMIPATSSCVPKSFPLP
;
A
#
# COMPACT_ATOMS: atom_id res chain seq x y z
N MET A 1 -18.59 -23.00 -37.47
CA MET A 1 -17.75 -22.00 -38.15
C MET A 1 -16.52 -21.73 -37.28
N SER A 2 -15.36 -22.23 -37.69
CA SER A 2 -14.10 -22.05 -36.94
C SER A 2 -13.51 -20.67 -37.28
N PRO A 3 -13.17 -19.82 -36.28
CA PRO A 3 -12.59 -18.51 -36.55
C PRO A 3 -11.20 -18.68 -37.17
N ARG A 4 -11.04 -18.25 -38.44
CA ARG A 4 -9.74 -18.20 -39.11
C ARG A 4 -8.78 -17.36 -38.27
N ARG A 5 -7.78 -18.00 -37.66
CA ARG A 5 -6.59 -17.33 -37.12
C ARG A 5 -5.95 -16.56 -38.27
N ARG A 6 -6.02 -15.23 -38.22
CA ARG A 6 -5.20 -14.38 -39.08
C ARG A 6 -3.75 -14.62 -38.68
N GLU A 7 -2.95 -15.19 -39.58
CA GLU A 7 -1.52 -15.25 -39.39
C GLU A 7 -0.98 -13.82 -39.31
N PRO A 8 -0.14 -13.50 -38.31
CA PRO A 8 0.46 -12.19 -38.20
C PRO A 8 1.33 -11.92 -39.45
N VAL A 9 1.18 -10.72 -40.01
CA VAL A 9 2.00 -10.23 -41.12
C VAL A 9 3.47 -10.33 -40.70
N ARG A 10 4.26 -11.12 -41.44
CA ARG A 10 5.71 -11.28 -41.19
C ARG A 10 6.36 -9.90 -41.24
N GLY A 11 6.79 -9.39 -40.08
CA GLY A 11 7.51 -8.11 -39.95
C GLY A 11 6.99 -7.17 -38.86
N GLN A 12 5.79 -7.37 -38.31
CA GLN A 12 5.34 -6.63 -37.13
C GLN A 12 5.82 -7.33 -35.86
N ALA A 13 6.57 -6.61 -35.02
CA ALA A 13 6.87 -7.07 -33.66
C ALA A 13 5.55 -7.43 -32.96
N PRO A 14 5.48 -8.54 -32.20
CA PRO A 14 4.26 -8.95 -31.54
C PRO A 14 3.76 -7.80 -30.64
N ALA A 15 2.50 -7.41 -30.82
CA ALA A 15 1.89 -6.38 -29.98
C ALA A 15 2.01 -6.80 -28.50
N LEU A 16 2.72 -5.99 -27.73
CA LEU A 16 2.87 -6.22 -26.30
C LEU A 16 1.50 -5.95 -25.63
N LEU A 17 1.08 -6.88 -24.79
CA LEU A 17 -0.22 -6.87 -24.12
C LEU A 17 -0.01 -6.65 -22.62
N HIS A 18 -0.82 -5.75 -22.08
CA HIS A 18 -0.93 -5.54 -20.64
C HIS A 18 -2.19 -6.26 -20.11
N PRO A 19 -2.19 -6.82 -18.89
CA PRO A 19 -3.33 -7.52 -18.31
C PRO A 19 -4.62 -6.69 -18.27
N VAL A 20 -4.50 -5.36 -18.20
CA VAL A 20 -5.65 -4.44 -18.24
C VAL A 20 -6.37 -4.50 -19.59
N ASP A 21 -5.67 -4.69 -20.69
CA ASP A 21 -6.28 -4.69 -22.03
C ASP A 21 -6.83 -6.08 -22.39
N PHE A 22 -6.32 -7.13 -21.76
CA PHE A 22 -6.72 -8.52 -22.02
C PHE A 22 -7.88 -8.94 -21.09
N ALA A 23 -9.08 -9.06 -21.65
CA ALA A 23 -10.31 -9.31 -20.89
C ALA A 23 -10.23 -10.49 -19.88
N PRO A 24 -9.62 -11.66 -20.21
CA PRO A 24 -9.48 -12.77 -19.26
C PRO A 24 -8.59 -12.43 -18.05
N ALA A 25 -7.55 -11.61 -18.24
CA ALA A 25 -6.59 -11.24 -17.20
C ALA A 25 -7.02 -10.04 -16.37
N ARG A 26 -7.90 -9.19 -16.93
CA ARG A 26 -8.27 -7.88 -16.37
C ARG A 26 -8.79 -7.98 -14.93
N ARG A 27 -9.67 -8.93 -14.63
CA ARG A 27 -10.27 -9.08 -13.29
C ARG A 27 -9.21 -9.41 -12.24
N TYR A 28 -8.35 -10.38 -12.52
CA TYR A 28 -7.25 -10.76 -11.62
C TYR A 28 -6.30 -9.60 -11.38
N TYR A 29 -5.99 -8.85 -12.43
CA TYR A 29 -5.11 -7.69 -12.34
C TYR A 29 -5.73 -6.54 -11.53
N LEU A 30 -7.00 -6.23 -11.74
CA LEU A 30 -7.70 -5.18 -10.96
C LEU A 30 -7.81 -5.57 -9.48
N LEU A 31 -8.06 -6.85 -9.16
CA LEU A 31 -8.03 -7.33 -7.78
C LEU A 31 -6.63 -7.21 -7.16
N ALA A 32 -5.58 -7.62 -7.88
CA ALA A 32 -4.21 -7.44 -7.42
C ALA A 32 -3.91 -5.96 -7.15
N MET A 33 -4.32 -5.07 -8.04
CA MET A 33 -4.17 -3.64 -7.84
C MET A 33 -4.90 -3.17 -6.58
N LEU A 34 -6.17 -3.53 -6.37
CA LEU A 34 -6.90 -3.17 -5.14
C LEU A 34 -6.21 -3.68 -3.87
N LEU A 35 -5.74 -4.93 -3.86
CA LEU A 35 -5.01 -5.49 -2.73
C LEU A 35 -3.67 -4.78 -2.52
N GLN A 36 -2.99 -4.37 -3.59
CA GLN A 36 -1.75 -3.60 -3.52
C GLN A 36 -1.97 -2.27 -2.81
N LEU A 37 -3.14 -1.65 -3.03
CA LEU A 37 -3.52 -0.40 -2.39
C LEU A 37 -3.86 -0.59 -0.92
N ALA A 38 -4.60 -1.66 -0.60
CA ALA A 38 -4.93 -2.04 0.77
C ALA A 38 -3.68 -2.40 1.58
N ALA A 39 -2.65 -2.94 0.94
CA ALA A 39 -1.37 -3.23 1.54
C ALA A 39 -0.42 -2.01 1.59
N SER A 40 -0.86 -0.76 1.39
CA SER A 40 0.07 0.38 1.43
C SER A 40 0.46 0.80 2.85
N PRO A 41 1.66 1.38 3.05
CA PRO A 41 2.06 1.95 4.35
C PRO A 41 1.07 2.95 4.94
N ILE A 42 0.37 3.71 4.09
CA ILE A 42 -0.63 4.71 4.50
C ILE A 42 -1.90 4.03 5.01
N ILE A 43 -2.43 3.02 4.30
CA ILE A 43 -3.59 2.25 4.76
C ILE A 43 -3.26 1.54 6.05
N LEU A 44 -2.04 1.01 6.18
CA LEU A 44 -1.60 0.37 7.40
C LEU A 44 -1.60 1.36 8.57
N ALA A 45 -0.99 2.53 8.42
CA ALA A 45 -1.00 3.56 9.45
C ALA A 45 -2.43 3.96 9.82
N ALA A 46 -3.30 4.15 8.83
CA ALA A 46 -4.71 4.45 9.04
C ALA A 46 -5.43 3.34 9.83
N ALA A 47 -5.17 2.06 9.51
CA ALA A 47 -5.75 0.92 10.20
C ALA A 47 -5.27 0.81 11.66
N ILE A 48 -3.96 1.01 11.90
CA ILE A 48 -3.39 1.03 13.26
C ILE A 48 -4.04 2.16 14.07
N ILE A 49 -4.09 3.38 13.52
CA ILE A 49 -4.68 4.55 14.18
C ILE A 49 -6.17 4.34 14.47
N PHE A 50 -6.91 3.80 13.51
CA PHE A 50 -8.33 3.50 13.68
C PHE A 50 -8.57 2.48 14.79
N LEU A 51 -7.82 1.37 14.77
CA LEU A 51 -7.91 0.35 15.82
C LEU A 51 -7.47 0.88 17.18
N LEU A 52 -6.50 1.79 17.24
CA LEU A 52 -6.07 2.44 18.48
C LEU A 52 -7.18 3.29 19.09
N GLY A 53 -8.04 3.91 18.25
CA GLY A 53 -9.19 4.68 18.72
C GLY A 53 -10.33 3.84 19.30
N ILE A 54 -10.39 2.54 18.98
CA ILE A 54 -11.50 1.65 19.36
C ILE A 54 -11.07 0.56 20.35
N SER A 55 -9.80 0.14 20.31
CA SER A 55 -9.29 -0.95 21.14
C SER A 55 -8.84 -0.47 22.51
N ALA A 56 -9.25 -1.18 23.56
CA ALA A 56 -8.70 -1.00 24.91
C ALA A 56 -7.31 -1.66 25.09
N ASN A 57 -6.80 -2.38 24.09
CA ASN A 57 -5.52 -3.10 24.14
C ASN A 57 -4.52 -2.45 23.17
N LEU A 58 -3.29 -2.17 23.62
CA LEU A 58 -2.25 -1.53 22.80
C LEU A 58 -1.64 -2.46 21.72
N PHE A 59 -1.74 -3.78 21.88
CA PHE A 59 -1.16 -4.76 20.94
C PHE A 59 -2.07 -5.06 19.75
N THR A 60 -3.40 -5.08 19.95
CA THR A 60 -4.37 -5.37 18.88
C THR A 60 -4.23 -4.42 17.68
N PRO A 61 -4.08 -3.10 17.88
CA PRO A 61 -3.86 -2.15 16.79
C PRO A 61 -2.57 -2.41 16.00
N LEU A 62 -1.58 -3.08 16.58
CA LEU A 62 -0.31 -3.39 15.91
C LEU A 62 -0.38 -4.73 15.18
N LEU A 63 -0.77 -5.80 15.87
CA LEU A 63 -0.75 -7.16 15.31
C LEU A 63 -1.77 -7.34 14.20
N GLY A 64 -2.99 -6.81 14.36
CA GLY A 64 -4.07 -6.97 13.39
C GLY A 64 -3.66 -6.45 11.99
N PRO A 65 -3.25 -5.18 11.87
CA PRO A 65 -2.79 -4.62 10.59
C PRO A 65 -1.55 -5.32 10.02
N ILE A 66 -0.61 -5.77 10.84
CA ILE A 66 0.58 -6.51 10.38
C ILE A 66 0.19 -7.84 9.73
N VAL A 67 -0.67 -8.62 10.39
CA VAL A 67 -1.16 -9.90 9.87
C VAL A 67 -1.99 -9.66 8.61
N GLY A 68 -2.90 -8.68 8.66
CA GLY A 68 -3.73 -8.30 7.52
C GLY A 68 -2.90 -7.89 6.30
N LEU A 69 -1.85 -7.08 6.50
CA LEU A 69 -0.94 -6.66 5.44
C LEU A 69 -0.15 -7.83 4.87
N SER A 70 0.29 -8.77 5.72
CA SER A 70 1.04 -9.95 5.27
C SER A 70 0.16 -10.83 4.36
N ILE A 71 -1.07 -11.11 4.77
CA ILE A 71 -2.04 -11.87 3.98
C ILE A 71 -2.38 -11.12 2.69
N THR A 72 -2.70 -9.83 2.77
CA THR A 72 -3.09 -9.01 1.63
C THR A 72 -1.96 -8.93 0.60
N SER A 73 -0.72 -8.72 1.04
CA SER A 73 0.46 -8.69 0.17
C SER A 73 0.71 -10.03 -0.50
N TYR A 74 0.53 -11.14 0.24
CA TYR A 74 0.67 -12.48 -0.30
C TYR A 74 -0.38 -12.79 -1.39
N VAL A 75 -1.64 -12.50 -1.10
CA VAL A 75 -2.76 -12.71 -2.02
C VAL A 75 -2.61 -11.81 -3.25
N GLU A 76 -2.24 -10.54 -3.08
CA GLU A 76 -1.96 -9.60 -4.17
C GLU A 76 -0.97 -10.17 -5.19
N ARG A 77 0.15 -10.69 -4.70
CA ARG A 77 1.20 -11.27 -5.53
C ARG A 77 0.72 -12.47 -6.33
N ARG A 78 -0.13 -13.31 -5.72
CA ARG A 78 -0.73 -14.44 -6.41
C ARG A 78 -1.64 -13.97 -7.55
N TYR A 79 -2.57 -13.06 -7.28
CA TYR A 79 -3.46 -12.51 -8.30
C TYR A 79 -2.68 -11.82 -9.44
N ARG A 80 -1.59 -11.12 -9.12
CA ARG A 80 -0.71 -10.50 -10.13
C ARG A 80 -0.03 -11.56 -11.00
N ALA A 81 0.50 -12.63 -10.40
CA ALA A 81 1.12 -13.73 -11.13
C ALA A 81 0.12 -14.43 -12.06
N ASP A 82 -1.09 -14.69 -11.56
CA ASP A 82 -2.16 -15.33 -12.34
C ASP A 82 -2.61 -14.43 -13.50
N ALA A 83 -2.74 -13.12 -13.28
CA ALA A 83 -3.07 -12.17 -14.35
C ALA A 83 -2.03 -12.21 -15.50
N TRP A 84 -0.75 -12.26 -15.17
CA TRP A 84 0.32 -12.38 -16.17
C TRP A 84 0.40 -13.75 -16.83
N ALA A 85 0.00 -14.82 -16.14
CA ALA A 85 0.00 -16.18 -16.70
C ALA A 85 -0.97 -16.35 -17.89
N HIS A 86 -2.01 -15.52 -17.97
CA HIS A 86 -2.95 -15.48 -19.10
C HIS A 86 -2.34 -14.94 -20.41
N ILE A 87 -1.20 -14.25 -20.34
CA ILE A 87 -0.52 -13.65 -21.50
C ILE A 87 0.80 -14.40 -21.74
N ALA A 88 1.04 -14.85 -22.98
CA ALA A 88 2.28 -15.52 -23.34
C ALA A 88 3.50 -14.64 -23.04
N ARG A 89 4.57 -15.21 -22.45
CA ARG A 89 5.74 -14.44 -21.94
C ARG A 89 6.36 -13.46 -22.95
N LYS A 90 6.41 -13.82 -24.23
CA LYS A 90 6.96 -12.97 -25.31
C LYS A 90 6.07 -11.78 -25.71
N ALA A 91 4.81 -11.79 -25.29
CA ALA A 91 3.83 -10.75 -25.57
C ALA A 91 3.47 -9.92 -24.33
N GLN A 92 4.22 -10.03 -23.23
CA GLN A 92 3.93 -9.30 -21.99
C GLN A 92 4.56 -7.89 -22.02
N ASP A 93 3.74 -6.85 -21.90
CA ASP A 93 4.22 -5.47 -21.69
C ASP A 93 4.50 -5.18 -20.21
N ARG A 94 5.62 -5.66 -19.68
CA ARG A 94 5.96 -5.43 -18.26
C ARG A 94 6.45 -4.02 -17.95
N THR A 95 6.79 -3.25 -18.99
CA THR A 95 7.33 -1.90 -18.87
C THR A 95 6.25 -0.84 -18.76
N ARG A 96 5.02 -1.16 -19.17
CA ARG A 96 3.90 -0.24 -19.09
C ARG A 96 3.47 0.02 -17.65
N SER A 97 3.32 1.32 -17.35
CA SER A 97 2.74 1.80 -16.11
C SER A 97 1.28 1.40 -15.94
N ASP A 98 0.88 1.24 -14.67
CA ASP A 98 -0.52 1.05 -14.28
C ASP A 98 -1.37 2.24 -14.77
N PRO A 99 -2.68 2.05 -15.06
CA PRO A 99 -3.50 3.11 -15.62
C PRO A 99 -3.69 4.26 -14.60
N ALA A 100 -3.38 5.48 -15.03
CA ALA A 100 -3.44 6.69 -14.21
C ALA A 100 -4.74 6.88 -13.39
N PRO A 101 -5.97 6.71 -13.91
CA PRO A 101 -7.18 6.99 -13.12
C PRO A 101 -7.32 6.06 -11.91
N TRP A 102 -6.89 4.81 -12.03
CA TRP A 102 -6.94 3.86 -10.91
C TRP A 102 -5.92 4.20 -9.84
N ALA A 103 -4.72 4.57 -10.24
CA ALA A 103 -3.71 5.07 -9.32
C ALA A 103 -4.17 6.34 -8.60
N GLN A 104 -4.80 7.28 -9.32
CA GLN A 104 -5.32 8.51 -8.73
C GLN A 104 -6.41 8.22 -7.70
N LEU A 105 -7.43 7.42 -8.06
CA LEU A 105 -8.51 7.03 -7.16
C LEU A 105 -7.98 6.38 -5.88
N ALA A 106 -7.01 5.49 -6.05
CA ALA A 106 -6.39 4.78 -4.94
C ALA A 106 -5.70 5.71 -3.95
N LEU A 107 -4.91 6.63 -4.46
CA LEU A 107 -4.13 7.57 -3.65
C LEU A 107 -5.04 8.54 -2.91
N THR A 108 -6.11 8.99 -3.56
CA THR A 108 -7.16 9.78 -2.91
C THR A 108 -7.83 8.99 -1.78
N LEU A 109 -8.19 7.73 -2.03
CA LEU A 109 -8.81 6.87 -1.02
C LEU A 109 -7.89 6.66 0.20
N GLN A 110 -6.59 6.46 -0.02
CA GLN A 110 -5.60 6.32 1.05
C GLN A 110 -5.56 7.56 1.95
N LEU A 111 -5.53 8.75 1.35
CA LEU A 111 -5.53 10.01 2.08
C LEU A 111 -6.83 10.24 2.86
N VAL A 112 -7.98 9.93 2.25
CA VAL A 112 -9.28 10.03 2.92
C VAL A 112 -9.34 9.09 4.11
N LEU A 113 -8.92 7.83 3.95
CA LEU A 113 -8.92 6.86 5.05
C LEU A 113 -7.96 7.26 6.18
N LEU A 114 -6.77 7.77 5.84
CA LEU A 114 -5.84 8.31 6.83
C LEU A 114 -6.45 9.48 7.60
N LEU A 115 -7.05 10.43 6.88
CA LEU A 115 -7.71 11.59 7.50
C LEU A 115 -8.83 11.16 8.45
N LEU A 116 -9.71 10.26 8.01
CA LEU A 116 -10.80 9.75 8.84
C LEU A 116 -10.29 9.00 10.07
N ALA A 117 -9.23 8.18 9.93
CA ALA A 117 -8.62 7.49 11.06
C ALA A 117 -8.04 8.47 12.08
N VAL A 118 -7.32 9.50 11.62
CA VAL A 118 -6.75 10.54 12.49
C VAL A 118 -7.84 11.31 13.21
N LEU A 119 -8.89 11.75 12.49
CA LEU A 119 -10.03 12.43 13.10
C LEU A 119 -10.71 11.54 14.13
N GLY A 120 -10.94 10.26 13.81
CA GLY A 120 -11.52 9.28 14.72
C GLY A 120 -10.70 9.11 16.00
N LEU A 121 -9.38 8.95 15.88
CA LEU A 121 -8.49 8.85 17.05
C LEU A 121 -8.51 10.13 17.89
N VAL A 122 -8.44 11.31 17.28
CA VAL A 122 -8.50 12.58 18.00
C VAL A 122 -9.80 12.70 18.80
N GLN A 123 -10.95 12.32 18.22
CA GLN A 123 -12.22 12.34 18.94
C GLN A 123 -12.26 11.30 20.07
N ALA A 124 -11.72 10.10 19.84
CA ALA A 124 -11.64 9.06 20.87
C ALA A 124 -10.76 9.50 22.06
N VAL A 125 -9.60 10.09 21.80
CA VAL A 125 -8.70 10.64 22.83
C VAL A 125 -9.38 11.78 23.59
N ARG A 126 -10.08 12.69 22.90
CA ARG A 126 -10.86 13.76 23.55
C ARG A 126 -11.92 13.22 24.50
N ALA A 127 -12.64 12.19 24.07
CA ALA A 127 -13.72 11.61 24.87
C ALA A 127 -13.22 10.83 26.08
N THR A 128 -12.06 10.16 25.97
CA THR A 128 -11.57 9.20 26.98
C THR A 128 -10.41 9.73 27.83
N GLY A 129 -9.71 10.78 27.39
CA GLY A 129 -8.51 11.29 28.05
C GLY A 129 -7.30 10.36 28.00
N GLN A 130 -7.30 9.34 27.13
CA GLN A 130 -6.22 8.35 27.04
C GLN A 130 -4.94 8.92 26.42
N SER A 131 -4.09 9.54 27.24
CA SER A 131 -2.81 10.12 26.83
C SER A 131 -1.84 9.09 26.19
N GLY A 132 -1.95 7.81 26.56
CA GLY A 132 -1.15 6.73 25.96
C GLY A 132 -1.47 6.50 24.48
N ALA A 133 -2.76 6.48 24.11
CA ALA A 133 -3.19 6.37 22.72
C ALA A 133 -2.79 7.60 21.91
N ALA A 134 -2.84 8.80 22.52
CA ALA A 134 -2.37 10.03 21.90
C ALA A 134 -0.86 9.98 21.59
N ALA A 135 -0.03 9.58 22.55
CA ALA A 135 1.42 9.45 22.37
C ALA A 135 1.78 8.42 21.29
N LEU A 136 1.16 7.24 21.33
CA LEU A 136 1.40 6.19 20.34
C LEU A 136 0.94 6.61 18.94
N GLY A 137 -0.24 7.20 18.83
CA GLY A 137 -0.78 7.73 17.57
C GLY A 137 0.09 8.83 16.96
N ALA A 138 0.56 9.77 17.77
CA ALA A 138 1.50 10.80 17.33
C ALA A 138 2.82 10.18 16.83
N GLY A 139 3.32 9.16 17.54
CA GLY A 139 4.48 8.38 17.11
C GLY A 139 4.30 7.70 15.75
N ILE A 140 3.16 7.05 15.52
CA ILE A 140 2.82 6.41 14.24
C ILE A 140 2.80 7.44 13.10
N LEU A 141 2.15 8.59 13.30
CA LEU A 141 2.10 9.66 12.31
C LEU A 141 3.49 10.24 12.02
N ALA A 142 4.32 10.45 13.04
CA ALA A 142 5.70 10.88 12.86
C ALA A 142 6.52 9.84 12.09
N GLY A 143 6.38 8.55 12.42
CA GLY A 143 6.99 7.46 11.67
C GLY A 143 6.55 7.40 10.22
N LEU A 144 5.27 7.66 9.94
CA LEU A 144 4.73 7.69 8.58
C LEU A 144 5.35 8.85 7.78
N VAL A 145 5.48 10.03 8.38
CA VAL A 145 6.17 11.17 7.76
C VAL A 145 7.62 10.81 7.42
N LEU A 146 8.35 10.18 8.34
CA LEU A 146 9.74 9.75 8.09
C LEU A 146 9.83 8.76 6.93
N VAL A 147 8.94 7.76 6.90
CA VAL A 147 8.88 6.78 5.81
C VAL A 147 8.57 7.45 4.47
N GLU A 148 7.61 8.37 4.43
CA GLU A 148 7.25 9.06 3.18
C GLU A 148 8.38 9.96 2.68
N VAL A 149 9.04 10.71 3.58
CA VAL A 149 10.21 11.52 3.21
C VAL A 149 11.35 10.63 2.69
N ALA A 150 11.64 9.52 3.38
CA ALA A 150 12.64 8.56 2.93
C ALA A 150 12.30 7.97 1.55
N ALA A 151 11.04 7.63 1.31
CA ALA A 151 10.57 7.11 0.03
C ALA A 151 10.67 8.16 -1.09
N LEU A 152 10.33 9.43 -0.82
CA LEU A 152 10.51 10.52 -1.80
C LEU A 152 11.99 10.78 -2.12
N ILE A 153 12.88 10.71 -1.13
CA ILE A 153 14.33 10.82 -1.33
C ILE A 153 14.85 9.64 -2.15
N TRP A 154 14.38 8.43 -1.84
CA TRP A 154 14.72 7.22 -2.57
C TRP A 154 14.27 7.30 -4.03
N ASP A 155 13.00 7.64 -4.29
CA ASP A 155 12.45 7.73 -5.64
C ASP A 155 13.19 8.77 -6.52
N ARG A 156 13.75 9.83 -5.92
CA ARG A 156 14.60 10.81 -6.62
C ARG A 156 15.98 10.28 -6.99
N ARG A 157 16.53 9.34 -6.21
CA ARG A 157 17.88 8.79 -6.40
C ARG A 157 17.88 7.46 -7.14
N ALA A 158 16.79 6.71 -7.08
CA ALA A 158 16.64 5.41 -7.70
C ALA A 158 16.59 5.52 -9.23
N GLN A 159 17.24 4.59 -9.91
CA GLN A 159 17.11 4.40 -11.35
C GLN A 159 15.63 4.12 -11.70
N ALA A 160 15.20 4.49 -12.90
CA ALA A 160 13.79 4.40 -13.31
C ALA A 160 13.15 3.01 -13.09
N GLU A 161 13.96 1.95 -13.19
CA GLU A 161 13.56 0.55 -12.99
C GLU A 161 13.32 0.17 -11.52
N LEU A 162 13.86 0.93 -10.56
CA LEU A 162 13.78 0.67 -9.12
C LEU A 162 12.77 1.58 -8.41
N ARG A 163 12.00 2.37 -9.16
CA ARG A 163 10.99 3.27 -8.59
C ARG A 163 9.85 2.47 -7.97
N SER A 164 9.49 2.84 -6.76
CA SER A 164 8.54 2.10 -5.91
C SER A 164 7.09 2.13 -6.43
N VAL A 165 6.77 3.06 -7.32
CA VAL A 165 5.42 3.36 -7.79
C VAL A 165 5.45 3.59 -9.31
N ALA A 166 4.62 2.87 -10.05
CA ALA A 166 4.47 2.99 -11.52
C ALA A 166 3.69 4.24 -11.96
N VAL A 167 3.48 5.20 -11.05
CA VAL A 167 2.68 6.42 -11.26
C VAL A 167 3.62 7.57 -11.59
N GLY A 168 3.18 8.50 -12.45
CA GLY A 168 3.95 9.67 -12.83
C GLY A 168 4.52 10.43 -11.63
N GLY A 169 5.76 10.89 -11.72
CA GLY A 169 6.52 11.46 -10.60
C GLY A 169 5.81 12.63 -9.89
N SER A 170 5.07 13.46 -10.63
CA SER A 170 4.28 14.57 -10.05
C SER A 170 3.22 14.08 -9.06
N TRP A 171 2.61 12.95 -9.35
CA TRP A 171 1.51 12.43 -8.52
C TRP A 171 2.02 11.78 -7.24
N ARG A 172 3.20 11.17 -7.28
CA ARG A 172 3.90 10.70 -6.07
C ARG A 172 4.24 11.85 -5.12
N ILE A 173 4.67 12.99 -5.67
CA ILE A 173 4.93 14.19 -4.87
C ILE A 173 3.64 14.72 -4.23
N LEU A 174 2.55 14.82 -5.01
CA LEU A 174 1.24 15.26 -4.49
C LEU A 174 0.73 14.35 -3.37
N GLN A 175 0.86 13.03 -3.53
CA GLN A 175 0.52 12.08 -2.46
C GLN A 175 1.36 12.33 -1.21
N GLY A 176 2.68 12.46 -1.35
CA GLY A 176 3.57 12.75 -0.23
C GLY A 176 3.15 14.03 0.50
N LEU A 177 2.92 15.11 -0.23
CA LEU A 177 2.42 16.37 0.34
C LEU A 177 1.08 16.19 1.05
N GLY A 178 0.16 15.41 0.48
CA GLY A 178 -1.12 15.05 1.11
C GLY A 178 -0.93 14.30 2.43
N VAL A 179 -0.01 13.33 2.50
CA VAL A 179 0.30 12.62 3.75
C VAL A 179 0.87 13.57 4.78
N LEU A 180 1.82 14.46 4.42
CA LEU A 180 2.36 15.46 5.33
C LEU A 180 1.26 16.40 5.85
N ALA A 181 0.36 16.85 4.97
CA ALA A 181 -0.74 17.76 5.30
C ALA A 181 -1.75 17.14 6.27
N VAL A 182 -1.88 15.81 6.32
CA VAL A 182 -2.74 15.10 7.29
C VAL A 182 -1.96 14.72 8.55
N ALA A 183 -0.78 14.12 8.38
CA ALA A 183 -0.02 13.52 9.47
C ALA A 183 0.61 14.55 10.41
N LEU A 184 1.15 15.67 9.89
CA LEU A 184 1.78 16.69 10.74
C LEU A 184 0.76 17.41 11.63
N PRO A 185 -0.38 17.91 11.12
CA PRO A 185 -1.41 18.50 11.99
C PRO A 185 -2.01 17.47 12.94
N GLY A 186 -2.26 16.24 12.46
CA GLY A 186 -2.77 15.15 13.30
C GLY A 186 -1.84 14.85 14.48
N ALA A 187 -0.53 14.71 14.21
CA ALA A 187 0.47 14.52 15.25
C ALA A 187 0.48 15.72 16.21
N GLY A 188 0.54 16.95 15.70
CA GLY A 188 0.53 18.17 16.52
C GLY A 188 -0.66 18.26 17.47
N VAL A 189 -1.87 17.94 16.98
CA VAL A 189 -3.08 17.89 17.82
C VAL A 189 -2.97 16.80 18.89
N LEU A 190 -2.49 15.60 18.52
CA LEU A 190 -2.30 14.50 19.48
C LEU A 190 -1.26 14.82 20.56
N LEU A 191 -0.19 15.53 20.19
CA LEU A 191 0.85 15.95 21.14
C LEU A 191 0.31 16.94 22.18
N GLY A 192 -0.79 17.65 21.89
CA GLY A 192 -1.41 18.63 22.79
C GLY A 192 -2.26 18.05 23.93
N PHE A 193 -2.51 16.73 23.96
CA PHE A 193 -3.41 16.11 24.96
C PHE A 193 -2.77 15.80 26.33
N GLY A 194 -1.55 16.28 26.62
CA GLY A 194 -0.94 16.20 27.94
C GLY A 194 0.52 15.74 27.94
N PRO A 195 1.09 15.41 29.12
CA PRO A 195 2.47 14.93 29.21
C PRO A 195 2.59 13.58 28.52
N LEU A 196 3.24 13.57 27.36
CA LEU A 196 3.38 12.38 26.56
C LEU A 196 4.48 11.49 27.13
N ASN A 197 4.22 10.19 27.15
CA ASN A 197 5.26 9.22 27.43
C ASN A 197 6.18 9.08 26.19
N PRO A 198 7.46 9.48 26.27
CA PRO A 198 8.37 9.45 25.12
C PRO A 198 8.60 8.01 24.61
N TRP A 199 8.47 7.01 25.48
CA TRP A 199 8.60 5.60 25.08
C TRP A 199 7.46 5.15 24.18
N LEU A 200 6.23 5.60 24.44
CA LEU A 200 5.07 5.27 23.58
C LEU A 200 5.16 5.99 22.24
N LEU A 201 5.65 7.23 22.24
CA LEU A 201 5.92 7.97 21.01
C LEU A 201 6.99 7.25 20.17
N LEU A 202 8.10 6.87 20.78
CA LEU A 202 9.16 6.11 20.12
C LEU A 202 8.64 4.75 19.61
N LEU A 203 7.85 4.04 20.41
CA LEU A 203 7.23 2.78 20.00
C LEU A 203 6.35 2.96 18.76
N GLY A 204 5.57 4.04 18.68
CA GLY A 204 4.75 4.36 17.51
C GLY A 204 5.59 4.61 16.25
N VAL A 205 6.68 5.36 16.39
CA VAL A 205 7.63 5.60 15.28
C VAL A 205 8.24 4.28 14.80
N LEU A 206 8.74 3.46 15.73
CA LEU A 206 9.37 2.17 15.43
C LEU A 206 8.37 1.16 14.85
N ALA A 207 7.12 1.15 15.33
CA ALA A 207 6.09 0.30 14.78
C ALA A 207 5.81 0.65 13.31
N GLN A 208 5.64 1.93 12.99
CA GLN A 208 5.42 2.35 11.61
C GLN A 208 6.64 2.08 10.72
N GLY A 209 7.85 2.35 11.21
CA GLY A 209 9.08 2.04 10.48
C GLY A 209 9.26 0.53 10.24
N GLY A 210 9.12 -0.28 11.28
CA GLY A 210 9.26 -1.73 11.23
C GLY A 210 8.23 -2.39 10.33
N THR A 211 6.99 -1.91 10.33
CA THR A 211 5.96 -2.42 9.42
C THR A 211 6.21 -2.03 7.96
N CYS A 212 6.75 -0.85 7.69
CA CYS A 212 7.17 -0.46 6.34
C CYS A 212 8.35 -1.31 5.85
N VAL A 213 9.32 -1.59 6.72
CA VAL A 213 10.43 -2.50 6.41
C VAL A 213 9.90 -3.90 6.10
N LEU A 214 9.01 -4.44 6.95
CA LEU A 214 8.39 -5.74 6.73
C LEU A 214 7.64 -5.80 5.39
N TRP A 215 6.83 -4.78 5.10
CA TRP A 215 6.14 -4.66 3.82
C TRP A 215 7.10 -4.69 2.64
N TYR A 216 8.22 -3.96 2.73
CA TYR A 216 9.24 -3.92 1.69
C TYR A 216 9.92 -5.29 1.52
N VAL A 217 10.27 -5.96 2.62
CA VAL A 217 10.85 -7.31 2.62
C VAL A 217 9.89 -8.33 1.97
N ILE A 218 8.60 -8.30 2.34
CA ILE A 218 7.59 -9.16 1.70
C ILE A 218 7.54 -8.90 0.20
N ARG A 219 7.69 -7.64 -0.23
CA ARG A 219 7.74 -7.26 -1.64
C ARG A 219 9.05 -7.61 -2.35
N MET A 220 10.10 -7.99 -1.65
CA MET A 220 11.33 -8.50 -2.26
C MET A 220 11.33 -10.01 -2.52
N ILE A 221 10.41 -10.76 -1.91
CA ILE A 221 10.33 -12.21 -2.13
C ILE A 221 10.05 -12.47 -3.63
N PRO A 222 10.80 -13.33 -4.33
CA PRO A 222 10.57 -13.60 -5.74
C PRO A 222 9.19 -14.21 -6.00
N ALA A 223 8.52 -13.82 -7.09
CA ALA A 223 7.25 -14.43 -7.49
C ALA A 223 7.38 -15.92 -7.87
N THR A 224 8.61 -16.38 -8.12
CA THR A 224 8.92 -17.77 -8.48
C THR A 224 8.92 -18.72 -7.29
N SER A 225 9.08 -18.23 -6.05
CA SER A 225 8.91 -19.03 -4.83
C SER A 225 7.43 -19.11 -4.47
N SER A 226 6.65 -19.86 -5.24
CA SER A 226 5.26 -20.13 -4.88
C SER A 226 5.23 -21.27 -3.86
N CYS A 227 4.98 -20.92 -2.58
CA CYS A 227 4.71 -21.90 -1.52
C CYS A 227 3.22 -22.31 -1.48
N VAL A 228 2.39 -21.85 -2.41
CA VAL A 228 0.96 -22.19 -2.45
C VAL A 228 0.82 -23.59 -3.06
N PRO A 229 0.18 -24.56 -2.37
CA PRO A 229 -0.12 -25.84 -2.97
C PRO A 229 -1.04 -25.65 -4.19
N LYS A 230 -0.77 -26.39 -5.27
CA LYS A 230 -1.54 -26.33 -6.53
C LYS A 230 -3.05 -26.59 -6.35
N SER A 231 -3.45 -27.14 -5.22
CA SER A 231 -4.82 -27.53 -4.89
C SER A 231 -5.70 -26.38 -4.40
N PHE A 232 -5.19 -25.16 -4.20
CA PHE A 232 -6.02 -24.06 -3.71
C PHE A 232 -6.98 -23.56 -4.81
N PRO A 233 -8.30 -23.74 -4.67
CA PRO A 233 -9.26 -23.37 -5.71
C PRO A 233 -9.36 -21.84 -5.77
N LEU A 234 -9.23 -21.29 -6.98
CA LEU A 234 -9.51 -19.88 -7.26
C LEU A 234 -10.93 -19.77 -7.85
N PRO A 235 -11.69 -18.72 -7.49
CA PRO A 235 -13.04 -18.47 -8.02
C PRO A 235 -13.04 -17.97 -9.47
#